data_AF-A0A1B8ZJ88-F1
#
_entry.id   AF-A0A1B8ZJ88-F1
#
_cell.length_a   1.000
_cell.length_b   1.000
_cell.length_c   1.000
_cell.angle_alpha   90.00
_cell.angle_beta   90.00
_cell.angle_gamma   90.00
#
_symmetry.space_group_name_H-M   'P 1'
#
loop_
_entity.id
_entity.type
_entity.pdbx_description
1 polymer ?
#
loop_
_entity_poly.entity_id
_entity_poly.type
_entity_poly.pdbx_seq_one_letter_code
_entity_poly.pdbx_strand_id
1 'polypeptide(L)'
;MKKIFSLLILCISILSFAQSQVPFTGKRDFNIETGEEGSGAPAYYLDVKKNGDVQFGFIQVDPETGKEKKEVINAGKYNPKVMKVHFKTYNETFYVKFDKKNIYLTDAQGNIKKTDGCCPDMNQKNCDCKSILYQ
;
A
#
# COMPACT_ATOMS: atom_id res chain seq x y z
N MET A 1 31.15 37.31 6.43
CA MET A 1 29.72 37.07 6.08
C MET A 1 29.53 36.19 4.83
N LYS A 2 30.39 36.24 3.79
CA LYS A 2 30.21 35.42 2.57
C LYS A 2 30.29 33.89 2.76
N LYS A 3 31.10 33.40 3.70
CA LYS A 3 31.32 31.95 3.89
C LYS A 3 30.14 31.19 4.54
N ILE A 4 29.32 31.88 5.33
CA ILE A 4 28.17 31.27 6.04
C ILE A 4 27.00 31.05 5.07
N PHE A 5 26.79 31.98 4.14
CA PHE A 5 25.75 31.87 3.11
C PHE A 5 25.99 30.68 2.17
N SER A 6 27.26 30.43 1.79
CA SER A 6 27.59 29.25 0.99
C SER A 6 27.32 27.92 1.71
N LEU A 7 27.51 27.88 3.04
CA LEU A 7 27.25 26.66 3.82
C LEU A 7 25.75 26.37 3.91
N LEU A 8 24.93 27.40 4.13
CA LEU A 8 23.46 27.28 4.14
C LEU A 8 22.89 26.81 2.80
N ILE A 9 23.41 27.33 1.68
CA ILE A 9 22.97 26.91 0.33
C ILE A 9 23.39 25.45 0.05
N LEU A 10 24.56 25.02 0.53
CA LEU A 10 25.00 23.63 0.42
C LEU A 10 24.12 22.69 1.26
N CYS A 11 23.74 23.08 2.47
CA CYS A 11 22.86 22.27 3.32
C CYS A 11 21.44 22.12 2.76
N ILE A 12 20.86 23.19 2.17
CA ILE A 12 19.51 23.14 1.57
C ILE A 12 19.49 22.28 0.29
N SER A 13 20.59 22.28 -0.48
CA SER A 13 20.70 21.47 -1.70
C SER A 13 20.84 19.98 -1.41
N ILE A 14 21.51 19.57 -0.31
CA ILE A 14 21.59 18.15 0.09
C ILE A 14 20.23 17.62 0.58
N LEU A 15 19.44 18.45 1.27
CA LEU A 15 18.11 18.07 1.76
C LEU A 15 17.08 17.85 0.63
N SER A 16 17.27 18.50 -0.51
CA SER A 16 16.39 18.34 -1.69
C SER A 16 16.51 16.96 -2.35
N PHE A 17 17.60 16.21 -2.09
CA PHE A 17 17.83 14.86 -2.64
C PHE A 17 17.39 13.72 -1.70
N ALA A 18 16.83 14.03 -0.53
CA ALA A 18 16.12 13.03 0.28
C ALA A 18 14.71 12.72 -0.28
N GLN A 19 14.53 12.90 -1.59
CA GLN A 19 13.34 12.51 -2.31
C GLN A 19 13.22 10.99 -2.17
N SER A 20 12.36 10.54 -1.25
CA SER A 20 12.04 9.14 -1.03
C SER A 20 11.88 8.47 -2.40
N GLN A 21 12.77 7.53 -2.73
CA GLN A 21 12.67 6.75 -3.97
C GLN A 21 11.45 5.84 -3.85
N VAL A 22 10.29 6.43 -4.11
CA VAL A 22 9.03 5.70 -4.18
C VAL A 22 8.96 4.94 -5.51
N PRO A 23 8.39 3.72 -5.50
CA PRO A 23 8.33 2.89 -6.69
C PRO A 23 7.42 3.48 -7.78
N PHE A 24 6.50 4.37 -7.40
CA PHE A 24 5.63 5.15 -8.27
C PHE A 24 4.97 6.30 -7.48
N THR A 25 4.22 7.15 -8.19
CA THR A 25 3.32 8.16 -7.61
C THR A 25 1.93 7.96 -8.19
N GLY A 26 0.90 8.18 -7.39
CA GLY A 26 -0.50 8.06 -7.76
C GLY A 26 -1.21 6.89 -7.09
N LYS A 27 -2.52 6.84 -7.32
CA LYS A 27 -3.41 5.78 -6.84
C LYS A 27 -3.26 4.52 -7.70
N ARG A 28 -3.30 3.37 -7.05
CA ARG A 28 -3.37 2.04 -7.67
C ARG A 28 -4.24 1.10 -6.86
N ASP A 29 -5.06 0.34 -7.55
CA ASP A 29 -5.95 -0.65 -6.95
C ASP A 29 -5.26 -2.02 -6.86
N PHE A 30 -5.68 -2.86 -5.92
CA PHE A 30 -5.13 -4.21 -5.77
C PHE A 30 -6.12 -5.18 -5.12
N ASN A 31 -5.96 -6.47 -5.42
CA ASN A 31 -6.75 -7.57 -4.87
C ASN A 31 -5.79 -8.65 -4.35
N ILE A 32 -5.51 -8.68 -3.04
CA ILE A 32 -4.55 -9.63 -2.45
C ILE A 32 -5.21 -10.95 -2.05
N GLU A 33 -6.44 -10.87 -1.52
CA GLU A 33 -7.27 -12.03 -1.24
C GLU A 33 -8.48 -11.93 -2.17
N THR A 34 -8.69 -12.94 -3.01
CA THR A 34 -9.81 -13.01 -3.94
C THR A 34 -11.08 -13.30 -3.16
N GLY A 35 -11.81 -12.25 -2.77
CA GLY A 35 -13.23 -12.39 -2.44
C GLY A 35 -14.02 -12.82 -3.67
N GLU A 36 -15.17 -13.47 -3.48
CA GLU A 36 -16.07 -13.80 -4.59
C GLU A 36 -16.55 -12.52 -5.29
N GLU A 37 -16.48 -12.49 -6.63
CA GLU A 37 -17.03 -11.38 -7.42
C GLU A 37 -18.53 -11.22 -7.13
N GLY A 38 -18.97 -9.98 -6.89
CA GLY A 38 -20.38 -9.69 -6.55
C GLY A 38 -20.76 -9.87 -5.08
N SER A 39 -19.85 -10.31 -4.22
CA SER A 39 -20.08 -10.45 -2.76
C SER A 39 -20.21 -9.13 -2.00
N GLY A 40 -19.95 -8.00 -2.66
CA GLY A 40 -19.77 -6.71 -1.99
C GLY A 40 -18.47 -6.63 -1.21
N ALA A 41 -17.43 -7.40 -1.56
CA ALA A 41 -16.12 -7.32 -0.93
C ALA A 41 -15.48 -5.92 -1.08
N PRO A 42 -14.66 -5.46 -0.12
CA PRO A 42 -13.97 -4.17 -0.23
C PRO A 42 -12.97 -4.16 -1.39
N ALA A 43 -13.03 -3.12 -2.23
CA ALA A 43 -12.04 -2.82 -3.24
C ALA A 43 -10.92 -1.97 -2.62
N TYR A 44 -9.72 -2.52 -2.52
CA TYR A 44 -8.57 -1.86 -1.89
C TYR A 44 -7.73 -1.07 -2.88
N TYR A 45 -7.12 0.00 -2.38
CA TYR A 45 -6.16 0.79 -3.13
C TYR A 45 -5.07 1.37 -2.23
N LEU A 46 -3.98 1.78 -2.87
CA LEU A 46 -2.95 2.58 -2.25
C LEU A 46 -2.63 3.79 -3.12
N ASP A 47 -2.31 4.93 -2.50
CA ASP A 47 -1.96 6.15 -3.19
C ASP A 47 -0.64 6.69 -2.63
N VAL A 48 0.37 6.74 -3.50
CA VAL A 48 1.70 7.23 -3.17
C VAL A 48 1.82 8.67 -3.62
N LYS A 49 2.02 9.58 -2.67
CA LYS A 49 2.20 11.01 -2.92
C LYS A 49 3.63 11.31 -3.37
N LYS A 50 3.81 12.42 -4.08
CA LYS A 50 5.13 12.89 -4.57
C LYS A 50 6.18 13.07 -3.47
N ASN A 51 5.74 13.36 -2.24
CA ASN A 51 6.59 13.55 -1.07
C ASN A 51 6.92 12.23 -0.34
N GLY A 52 6.49 11.08 -0.87
CA GLY A 52 6.71 9.77 -0.29
C GLY A 52 5.66 9.30 0.72
N ASP A 53 4.62 10.10 1.00
CA ASP A 53 3.52 9.63 1.86
C ASP A 53 2.70 8.56 1.14
N VAL A 54 2.30 7.53 1.87
CA VAL A 54 1.49 6.43 1.35
C VAL A 54 0.17 6.39 2.11
N GLN A 55 -0.92 6.41 1.37
CA GLN A 55 -2.26 6.19 1.89
C GLN A 55 -2.76 4.84 1.41
N PHE A 56 -3.46 4.13 2.28
CA PHE A 56 -4.20 2.92 1.93
C PHE A 56 -5.68 3.20 2.16
N GLY A 57 -6.53 2.68 1.29
CA GLY A 57 -7.97 2.82 1.45
C GLY A 57 -8.73 1.65 0.88
N PHE A 58 -10.02 1.62 1.19
CA PHE A 58 -10.96 0.73 0.53
C PHE A 58 -12.26 1.46 0.24
N ILE A 59 -13.00 0.93 -0.73
CA ILE A 59 -14.39 1.28 -1.01
C ILE A 59 -15.17 -0.02 -1.05
N GLN A 60 -16.29 -0.08 -0.33
CA GLN A 60 -17.21 -1.21 -0.32
C GLN A 60 -18.60 -0.68 -0.63
N VAL A 61 -19.28 -1.29 -1.60
CA VAL A 61 -20.66 -0.96 -1.92
C VAL A 61 -21.53 -2.13 -1.53
N ASP A 62 -22.51 -1.88 -0.65
CA ASP A 62 -23.51 -2.86 -0.26
C ASP A 62 -24.41 -3.18 -1.47
N PRO A 63 -24.48 -4.45 -1.92
CA PRO A 63 -25.18 -4.79 -3.15
C PRO A 63 -26.71 -4.67 -3.04
N GLU A 64 -27.27 -4.77 -1.83
CA GLU A 64 -28.72 -4.70 -1.61
C GLU A 64 -29.21 -3.26 -1.47
N THR A 65 -28.41 -2.41 -0.81
CA THR A 65 -28.81 -1.04 -0.46
C THR A 65 -28.11 0.03 -1.27
N GLY A 66 -27.05 -0.31 -2.00
CA GLY A 66 -26.19 0.63 -2.72
C GLY A 66 -25.36 1.55 -1.81
N LYS A 67 -25.37 1.32 -0.49
CA LYS A 67 -24.65 2.19 0.47
C LYS A 67 -23.14 1.97 0.36
N GLU A 68 -22.40 3.06 0.22
CA GLU A 68 -20.94 3.06 0.19
C GLU A 68 -20.35 3.16 1.60
N LYS A 69 -19.40 2.27 1.91
CA LYS A 69 -18.47 2.40 3.03
C LYS A 69 -17.07 2.65 2.47
N LYS A 70 -16.36 3.62 3.03
CA LYS A 70 -14.98 3.91 2.66
C LYS A 70 -14.14 4.27 3.88
N GLU A 71 -12.87 3.91 3.82
CA GLU A 71 -11.87 4.30 4.80
C GLU A 71 -10.57 4.65 4.08
N VAL A 72 -9.87 5.66 4.59
CA VAL A 72 -8.53 6.03 4.12
C VAL A 72 -7.61 6.19 5.33
N ILE A 73 -6.51 5.47 5.32
CA ILE A 73 -5.50 5.44 6.37
C ILE A 73 -4.19 5.98 5.81
N ASN A 74 -3.60 6.95 6.51
CA ASN A 74 -2.23 7.36 6.26
C ASN A 74 -1.27 6.35 6.91
N ALA A 75 -0.49 5.64 6.09
CA ALA A 75 0.49 4.65 6.55
C ALA A 75 1.90 5.24 6.71
N GLY A 76 2.05 6.56 6.59
CA GLY A 76 3.31 7.28 6.73
C GLY A 76 4.16 7.29 5.46
N LYS A 77 5.47 7.45 5.64
CA LYS A 77 6.42 7.44 4.53
C LYS A 77 6.62 6.03 3.99
N TYR A 78 6.77 5.91 2.68
CA TYR A 78 7.09 4.65 2.01
C TYR A 78 8.27 3.94 2.67
N ASN A 79 8.08 2.67 3.03
CA ASN A 79 9.11 1.81 3.57
C ASN A 79 9.20 0.54 2.70
N PRO A 80 10.34 0.30 2.01
CA PRO A 80 10.48 -0.85 1.12
C PRO A 80 10.52 -2.20 1.85
N LYS A 81 10.73 -2.22 3.17
CA LYS A 81 10.74 -3.46 3.96
C LYS A 81 9.32 -3.92 4.28
N VAL A 82 8.62 -3.10 5.08
CA VAL A 82 7.24 -3.35 5.53
C VAL A 82 6.57 -2.02 5.86
N MET A 83 5.34 -1.86 5.41
CA MET A 83 4.41 -0.83 5.86
C MET A 83 3.28 -1.49 6.65
N LYS A 84 2.85 -0.85 7.74
CA LYS A 84 1.71 -1.29 8.54
C LYS A 84 0.53 -0.39 8.25
N VAL A 85 -0.61 -0.97 7.91
CA VAL A 85 -1.89 -0.27 7.80
C VAL A 85 -2.89 -0.95 8.74
N HIS A 86 -3.64 -0.15 9.48
CA HIS A 86 -4.71 -0.63 10.34
C HIS A 86 -6.04 -0.02 9.88
N PHE A 87 -6.91 -0.86 9.32
CA PHE A 87 -8.26 -0.49 8.91
C PHE A 87 -9.19 -0.61 10.12
N LYS A 88 -9.70 0.53 10.60
CA LYS A 88 -10.54 0.58 11.80
C LYS A 88 -11.91 -0.03 11.55
N THR A 89 -12.41 0.07 10.31
CA THR A 89 -13.75 -0.42 9.96
C THR A 89 -13.90 -1.92 10.21
N TYR A 90 -12.86 -2.70 9.91
CA TYR A 90 -12.85 -4.15 10.11
C TYR A 90 -11.98 -4.59 11.30
N ASN A 91 -11.34 -3.64 12.00
CA ASN A 91 -10.33 -3.91 13.02
C ASN A 91 -9.20 -4.83 12.51
N GLU A 92 -8.80 -4.63 11.25
CA GLU A 92 -7.79 -5.45 10.59
C GLU A 92 -6.46 -4.71 10.46
N THR A 93 -5.36 -5.46 10.54
CA THR A 93 -4.01 -4.90 10.33
C THR A 93 -3.34 -5.65 9.19
N PHE A 94 -2.98 -4.93 8.13
CA PHE A 94 -2.12 -5.48 7.09
C PHE A 94 -0.69 -4.99 7.28
N TYR A 95 0.24 -5.93 7.09
CA TYR A 95 1.64 -5.63 6.89
C TYR A 95 1.90 -5.87 5.41
N VAL A 96 2.32 -4.85 4.68
CA VAL A 96 2.47 -4.92 3.23
C VAL A 96 3.82 -4.41 2.79
N LYS A 97 4.32 -4.96 1.69
CA LYS A 97 5.40 -4.38 0.91
C LYS A 97 4.97 -4.30 -0.53
N PHE A 98 5.46 -3.32 -1.27
CA PHE A 98 5.12 -3.17 -2.68
C PHE A 98 6.26 -2.60 -3.49
N ASP A 99 6.25 -2.93 -4.78
CA ASP A 99 7.19 -2.43 -5.77
C ASP A 99 6.42 -1.65 -6.86
N LYS A 100 7.05 -1.41 -8.02
CA LYS A 100 6.45 -0.66 -9.13
C LYS A 100 5.23 -1.36 -9.75
N LYS A 101 5.09 -2.67 -9.59
CA LYS A 101 4.10 -3.53 -10.25
C LYS A 101 3.27 -4.37 -9.28
N ASN A 102 3.82 -4.75 -8.13
CA ASN A 102 3.18 -5.72 -7.24
C ASN A 102 3.06 -5.19 -5.81
N ILE A 103 2.09 -5.71 -5.09
CA ILE A 103 1.95 -5.61 -3.64
C ILE A 103 1.88 -7.01 -3.03
N TYR A 104 2.40 -7.15 -1.82
CA TYR A 104 2.49 -8.41 -1.10
C TYR A 104 1.98 -8.22 0.32
N LEU A 105 1.16 -9.16 0.80
CA LEU A 105 0.88 -9.29 2.22
C LEU A 105 2.04 -10.00 2.91
N THR A 106 2.42 -9.48 4.06
CA THR A 106 3.59 -9.92 4.82
C THR A 106 3.25 -10.10 6.29
N ASP A 107 4.16 -10.69 7.05
CA ASP A 107 4.21 -10.55 8.49
C ASP A 107 4.88 -9.22 8.91
N ALA A 108 5.01 -8.99 10.22
CA ALA A 108 5.66 -7.78 10.73
C ALA A 108 7.17 -7.71 10.41
N GLN A 109 7.78 -8.84 10.02
CA GLN A 109 9.20 -8.97 9.67
C GLN A 109 9.44 -8.80 8.16
N GLY A 110 8.39 -8.82 7.33
CA GLY A 110 8.44 -8.63 5.88
C GLY A 110 8.53 -9.93 5.07
N ASN A 111 8.33 -11.07 5.72
CA ASN A 111 8.19 -12.35 5.03
C ASN A 111 6.83 -12.38 4.36
N ILE A 112 6.78 -12.82 3.10
CA ILE A 112 5.52 -12.91 2.35
C ILE A 112 4.65 -13.97 3.02
N LYS A 113 3.40 -13.61 3.33
CA LYS A 113 2.42 -14.57 3.83
C LYS A 113 2.08 -15.54 2.72
N LYS A 114 1.89 -16.79 3.11
CA LYS A 114 1.43 -17.84 2.22
C LYS A 114 0.17 -18.47 2.78
N THR A 115 -0.87 -18.54 1.98
CA THR A 115 -2.15 -19.15 2.33
C THR A 115 -2.79 -19.76 1.10
N ASP A 116 -3.74 -20.68 1.29
CA ASP A 116 -4.52 -21.26 0.20
C ASP A 116 -5.47 -20.22 -0.42
N GLY A 117 -5.97 -19.26 0.38
CA GLY A 117 -6.85 -18.17 -0.08
C GLY A 117 -6.19 -17.15 -1.00
N CYS A 118 -4.86 -17.20 -1.11
CA CYS A 118 -4.07 -16.39 -2.04
C CYS A 118 -3.74 -17.12 -3.34
N CYS A 119 -4.14 -18.39 -3.48
CA CYS A 119 -3.91 -19.16 -4.70
C CYS A 119 -4.92 -18.78 -5.79
N PRO A 120 -4.47 -18.61 -7.04
CA PRO A 120 -5.36 -18.34 -8.16
C PRO A 120 -6.19 -19.57 -8.60
N ASP A 121 -5.75 -20.77 -8.23
CA ASP A 121 -6.41 -22.05 -8.53
C ASP A 121 -6.59 -22.84 -7.23
N MET A 122 -7.77 -23.45 -7.06
CA MET A 122 -8.12 -24.29 -5.91
C MET A 122 -7.24 -25.54 -5.77
N ASN A 123 -6.55 -25.95 -6.84
CA ASN A 123 -5.61 -27.08 -6.81
C ASN A 123 -4.24 -26.72 -6.23
N GLN A 124 -3.94 -25.42 -6.10
CA GLN A 124 -2.71 -24.93 -5.50
C GLN A 124 -2.90 -24.70 -4.01
N LYS A 125 -1.83 -24.87 -3.24
CA LYS A 125 -1.82 -24.64 -1.79
C LYS A 125 -0.63 -23.77 -1.42
N ASN A 126 -0.78 -23.01 -0.35
CA ASN A 126 0.28 -22.23 0.27
C ASN A 126 0.94 -21.23 -0.71
N CYS A 127 0.12 -20.50 -1.47
CA CYS A 127 0.61 -19.53 -2.46
C CYS A 127 0.98 -18.20 -1.79
N ASP A 128 1.95 -17.51 -2.39
CA ASP A 128 2.33 -16.16 -1.97
C ASP A 128 1.13 -15.20 -2.12
N CYS A 129 0.78 -14.52 -1.03
CA CYS A 129 -0.24 -13.46 -1.03
C CYS A 129 0.30 -12.22 -1.75
N LYS A 130 0.14 -12.22 -3.06
CA LYS A 130 0.66 -11.23 -4.00
C LYS A 130 -0.44 -10.77 -4.94
N SER A 131 -0.48 -9.47 -5.21
CA SER A 131 -1.35 -8.87 -6.22
C SER A 131 -0.59 -7.96 -7.17
N ILE A 132 -1.15 -7.76 -8.36
CA ILE A 132 -0.72 -6.72 -9.30
C ILE A 132 -1.34 -5.40 -8.84
N LEU A 133 -0.59 -4.30 -8.98
CA LEU A 133 -1.07 -2.94 -8.77
C LEU A 133 -1.63 -2.37 -10.08
N TYR A 134 -2.96 -2.31 -10.17
CA TYR A 134 -3.68 -1.78 -11.32
C TYR A 134 -3.66 -0.24 -11.31
N GLN A 135 -3.58 0.37 -12.49
CA GLN A 135 -3.55 1.83 -12.67
C GLN A 135 -4.92 2.37 -13.04
#